data_AF-A0A183I1E9-F1
#
_entry.id   AF-A0A183I1E9-F1
#
_cell.length_a   1.000
_cell.length_b   1.000
_cell.length_c   1.000
_cell.angle_alpha   90.00
_cell.angle_beta   90.00
_cell.angle_gamma   90.00
#
_symmetry.space_group_name_H-M   'P 1'
#
loop_
_entity.id
_entity.type
_entity.pdbx_description
1 polymer ?
#
loop_
_entity_poly.entity_id
_entity_poly.type
_entity_poly.pdbx_seq_one_letter_code
_entity_poly.pdbx_strand_id
1 'polypeptide(L)'
;MELDDSTKKALKAIPLMKTKAGPRDGDSWVQRLKEEYEALIAFINSNKAADSDWFRLESNSDGTKWFGKCWHYHNMLRYEFDVEFDIPITYPITAPEIALPELDGKTAKMYRY
;
A
#
# COMPACT_ATOMS: atom_id res chain seq x y z
N MET A 1 18.58 1.40 -11.71
CA MET A 1 17.73 2.60 -11.57
C MET A 1 18.00 3.13 -10.19
N GLU A 2 18.71 4.25 -10.07
CA GLU A 2 18.96 4.86 -8.75
C GLU A 2 17.69 5.57 -8.29
N LEU A 3 17.28 5.33 -7.04
CA LEU A 3 16.21 6.08 -6.40
C LEU A 3 16.68 7.52 -6.22
N ASP A 4 15.84 8.47 -6.67
CA ASP A 4 16.07 9.89 -6.47
C ASP A 4 16.06 10.25 -4.97
N ASP A 5 16.70 11.36 -4.63
CA ASP A 5 16.90 11.77 -3.24
C ASP A 5 15.57 12.08 -2.52
N SER A 6 14.59 12.63 -3.26
CA SER A 6 13.23 12.85 -2.76
C SER A 6 12.55 11.55 -2.35
N THR A 7 12.59 10.52 -3.21
CA THR A 7 12.02 9.21 -2.91
C THR A 7 12.72 8.57 -1.71
N LYS A 8 14.06 8.65 -1.64
CA LYS A 8 14.82 8.15 -0.47
C LYS A 8 14.43 8.85 0.82
N LYS A 9 14.22 10.18 0.79
CA LYS A 9 13.83 10.96 1.96
C LYS A 9 12.41 10.63 2.42
N ALA A 10 11.48 10.48 1.48
CA ALA A 10 10.11 10.06 1.78
C ALA A 10 10.08 8.68 2.45
N LEU A 11 10.84 7.71 1.91
CA LEU A 11 10.93 6.36 2.49
C LEU A 11 11.51 6.35 3.91
N LYS A 12 12.48 7.22 4.21
CA LYS A 12 13.07 7.33 5.57
C LYS A 12 12.09 7.91 6.60
N ALA A 13 11.06 8.63 6.18
CA ALA A 13 10.07 9.21 7.07
C ALA A 13 8.98 8.21 7.49
N ILE A 14 8.89 7.05 6.81
CA ILE A 14 7.89 6.03 7.11
C ILE A 14 8.30 5.29 8.41
N PRO A 15 7.42 5.24 9.43
CA PRO A 15 7.68 4.47 10.64
C PRO A 15 7.98 3.00 10.32
N LEU A 16 9.08 2.48 10.87
CA LEU A 16 9.45 1.08 10.69
C LEU A 16 8.63 0.19 11.61
N MET A 17 8.08 -0.88 11.05
CA MET A 17 7.38 -1.93 11.80
C MET A 17 8.38 -2.83 12.51
N LYS A 18 8.02 -3.30 13.70
CA LYS A 18 8.88 -4.14 14.55
C LYS A 18 8.34 -5.56 14.66
N THR A 19 7.02 -5.72 14.60
CA THR A 19 6.37 -7.01 14.86
C THR A 19 6.40 -7.88 13.62
N LYS A 20 7.11 -9.01 13.64
CA LYS A 20 7.09 -9.99 12.54
C LYS A 20 5.95 -10.99 12.76
N ALA A 21 4.75 -10.62 12.34
CA ALA A 21 3.54 -11.43 12.45
C ALA A 21 2.73 -11.35 11.16
N GLY A 22 2.15 -12.49 10.76
CA GLY A 22 1.22 -12.61 9.65
C GLY A 22 -0.22 -12.86 10.12
N PRO A 23 -1.17 -13.01 9.18
CA PRO A 23 -2.60 -13.13 9.48
C PRO A 23 -3.00 -14.26 10.44
N ARG A 24 -2.13 -15.27 10.64
CA ARG A 24 -2.39 -16.44 11.50
C ARG A 24 -1.86 -16.31 12.92
N ASP A 25 -1.13 -15.24 13.24
CA ASP A 25 -0.44 -15.09 14.52
C ASP A 25 -1.31 -14.42 15.61
N GLY A 26 -2.63 -14.37 15.42
CA GLY A 26 -3.61 -13.95 16.42
C GLY A 26 -3.36 -12.52 16.94
N ASP A 27 -3.12 -12.38 18.25
CA ASP A 27 -2.88 -11.07 18.89
C ASP A 27 -1.64 -10.35 18.31
N SER A 28 -0.63 -11.09 17.89
CA SER A 28 0.57 -10.50 17.27
C SER A 28 0.24 -9.89 15.91
N TRP A 29 -0.74 -10.45 15.19
CA TRP A 29 -1.26 -9.85 13.95
C TRP A 29 -1.97 -8.53 14.22
N VAL A 30 -2.79 -8.47 15.27
CA VAL A 30 -3.48 -7.22 15.66
C VAL A 30 -2.47 -6.13 16.02
N GLN A 31 -1.39 -6.49 16.71
CA GLN A 31 -0.30 -5.54 16.99
C GLN A 31 0.37 -5.07 15.70
N ARG A 32 0.70 -5.98 14.78
CA ARG A 32 1.28 -5.63 13.48
C ARG A 32 0.34 -4.74 12.67
N LEU A 33 -0.96 -5.05 12.65
CA LEU A 33 -1.97 -4.26 11.94
C LEU A 33 -2.02 -2.81 12.44
N LYS A 34 -1.90 -2.59 13.76
CA LYS A 34 -1.79 -1.25 14.33
C LYS A 34 -0.55 -0.51 13.80
N GLU A 35 0.60 -1.18 13.78
CA GLU A 35 1.84 -0.61 13.22
C GLU A 35 1.70 -0.26 11.72
N GLU A 36 1.02 -1.11 10.94
CA GLU A 36 0.74 -0.88 9.51
C GLU A 36 -0.15 0.36 9.33
N TYR A 37 -1.23 0.49 10.09
CA TYR A 37 -2.09 1.68 10.04
C TYR A 37 -1.36 2.96 10.46
N GLU A 38 -0.56 2.91 11.53
CA GLU A 38 0.24 4.07 11.95
C GLU A 38 1.21 4.50 10.85
N ALA A 39 1.88 3.54 10.21
CA ALA A 39 2.80 3.81 9.10
C ALA A 39 2.07 4.40 7.88
N LEU A 40 0.91 3.83 7.51
CA LEU A 40 0.08 4.32 6.40
C LEU A 40 -0.45 5.73 6.66
N ILE A 41 -0.98 5.99 7.86
CA ILE A 41 -1.50 7.31 8.26
C ILE A 41 -0.37 8.34 8.24
N ALA A 42 0.81 8.01 8.80
CA ALA A 42 1.97 8.90 8.77
C ALA A 42 2.40 9.22 7.33
N PHE A 43 2.43 8.21 6.45
CA PHE A 43 2.78 8.39 5.04
C PHE A 43 1.75 9.24 4.29
N ILE A 44 0.45 8.99 4.47
CA ILE A 44 -0.62 9.79 3.85
C ILE A 44 -0.55 11.24 4.34
N ASN A 45 -0.35 11.48 5.64
CA ASN A 45 -0.24 12.84 6.18
C ASN A 45 0.99 13.57 5.63
N SER A 46 2.13 12.88 5.52
CA SER A 46 3.33 13.44 4.90
C SER A 46 3.11 13.77 3.41
N ASN A 47 2.44 12.89 2.67
CA ASN A 47 2.14 13.12 1.25
C ASN A 47 1.18 14.31 1.07
N LYS A 48 0.16 14.43 1.91
CA LYS A 48 -0.75 15.59 1.93
C LYS A 48 -0.04 16.89 2.25
N ALA A 49 0.87 16.89 3.23
CA ALA A 49 1.66 18.06 3.57
C ALA A 49 2.60 18.49 2.41
N ALA A 50 3.01 17.54 1.57
CA ALA A 50 3.79 17.76 0.36
C ALA A 50 2.95 17.94 -0.91
N ASP A 51 1.62 18.07 -0.80
CA ASP A 51 0.66 18.17 -1.92
C ASP A 51 0.80 17.05 -2.97
N SER A 52 1.08 15.83 -2.49
CA SER A 52 1.38 14.64 -3.29
C SER A 52 0.48 13.45 -2.91
N ASP A 53 -0.74 13.72 -2.44
CA ASP A 53 -1.73 12.67 -2.10
C ASP A 53 -2.10 11.87 -3.36
N TRP A 54 -1.92 10.55 -3.33
CA TRP A 54 -2.06 9.69 -4.51
C TRP A 54 -2.82 8.37 -4.27
N PHE A 55 -3.24 8.08 -3.03
CA PHE A 55 -4.00 6.87 -2.75
C PHE A 55 -4.80 6.94 -1.44
N ARG A 56 -5.81 6.08 -1.34
CA ARG A 56 -6.51 5.71 -0.10
C ARG A 56 -6.71 4.21 -0.08
N LEU A 57 -6.45 3.62 1.08
CA LEU A 57 -6.64 2.19 1.32
C LEU A 57 -7.41 2.00 2.61
N GLU A 58 -8.30 1.03 2.57
CA GLU A 58 -9.08 0.52 3.70
C GLU A 58 -8.88 -1.00 3.73
N SER A 59 -9.18 -1.61 4.88
CA SER A 59 -9.16 -3.07 4.98
C SER A 59 -10.44 -3.58 5.62
N ASN A 60 -10.67 -4.88 5.49
CA ASN A 60 -11.67 -5.56 6.30
C ASN A 60 -11.31 -5.54 7.80
N SER A 61 -12.27 -5.96 8.63
CA SER A 61 -12.15 -6.07 10.10
C SER A 61 -10.89 -6.83 10.55
N ASP A 62 -10.50 -7.85 9.78
CA ASP A 62 -9.38 -8.74 10.11
C ASP A 62 -8.05 -8.26 9.51
N GLY A 63 -8.08 -7.22 8.67
CA GLY A 63 -6.90 -6.66 8.02
C GLY A 63 -6.26 -7.55 6.94
N THR A 64 -6.96 -8.59 6.51
CA THR A 64 -6.47 -9.59 5.55
C THR A 64 -6.81 -9.26 4.11
N LYS A 65 -7.83 -8.44 3.88
CA LYS A 65 -8.24 -7.94 2.56
C LYS A 65 -8.16 -6.43 2.57
N TRP A 66 -7.45 -5.87 1.61
CA TRP A 66 -7.29 -4.43 1.44
C TRP A 66 -7.87 -4.00 0.12
N PHE A 67 -8.57 -2.87 0.15
CA PHE A 67 -9.23 -2.30 -1.02
C PHE A 67 -9.22 -0.79 -0.91
N GLY A 68 -9.30 -0.11 -2.04
CA GLY A 68 -9.31 1.34 -2.08
C GLY A 68 -9.09 1.85 -3.48
N LYS A 69 -8.52 3.05 -3.57
CA LYS A 69 -8.30 3.76 -4.83
C LYS A 69 -6.94 4.42 -4.83
N CYS A 70 -6.24 4.36 -5.96
CA CYS A 70 -5.08 5.20 -6.21
C CYS A 70 -5.36 6.10 -7.41
N TRP A 71 -4.63 7.21 -7.51
CA TRP A 71 -4.77 8.10 -8.65
C TRP A 71 -3.43 8.67 -9.07
N HIS A 72 -3.36 9.02 -10.35
CA HIS A 72 -2.19 9.61 -10.96
C HIS A 72 -2.60 10.83 -11.79
N TYR A 73 -1.86 11.92 -11.66
CA TYR A 73 -2.05 13.12 -12.47
C TYR A 73 -1.08 13.09 -13.65
N HIS A 74 -1.63 13.14 -14.87
CA HIS A 74 -0.85 13.27 -16.08
C HIS A 74 -1.53 14.25 -17.04
N ASN A 75 -0.80 15.26 -17.52
CA ASN A 75 -1.33 16.34 -18.35
C ASN A 75 -2.57 17.04 -17.76
N MET A 76 -2.53 17.37 -16.46
CA MET A 76 -3.64 17.98 -15.70
C MET A 76 -4.93 17.13 -15.66
N LEU A 77 -4.88 15.85 -16.06
CA LEU A 77 -5.97 14.90 -15.92
C LEU A 77 -5.67 13.96 -14.76
N ARG A 78 -6.66 13.78 -13.88
CA ARG A 78 -6.62 12.80 -12.80
C ARG A 78 -7.15 11.47 -13.34
N TYR A 79 -6.31 10.45 -13.32
CA TYR A 79 -6.68 9.06 -13.58
C TYR A 79 -6.82 8.36 -12.24
N GLU A 80 -7.98 7.78 -11.97
CA GLU A 80 -8.25 7.04 -10.74
C GLU A 80 -8.43 5.57 -11.07
N PHE A 81 -7.90 4.70 -10.20
CA PHE A 81 -7.93 3.26 -10.35
C PHE A 81 -8.35 2.62 -9.04
N ASP A 82 -9.22 1.62 -9.12
CA ASP A 82 -9.53 0.74 -8.01
C ASP A 82 -8.32 -0.18 -7.72
N VAL A 83 -7.98 -0.29 -6.43
CA VAL A 83 -6.86 -1.07 -5.91
C VAL A 83 -7.43 -2.13 -4.98
N GLU A 84 -7.01 -3.39 -5.16
CA GLU A 84 -7.34 -4.46 -4.22
C GLU A 84 -6.16 -5.42 -4.07
N PHE A 85 -6.01 -5.99 -2.87
CA PHE A 85 -5.06 -7.06 -2.61
C PHE A 85 -5.40 -7.82 -1.34
N ASP A 86 -5.03 -9.11 -1.33
CA ASP A 86 -5.11 -9.96 -0.16
C ASP A 86 -3.72 -10.08 0.50
N ILE A 87 -3.68 -10.12 1.83
CA ILE A 87 -2.46 -10.36 2.58
C ILE A 87 -2.15 -11.86 2.55
N PRO A 88 -1.00 -12.28 1.99
CA PRO A 88 -0.63 -13.68 1.97
C PRO A 88 -0.35 -14.18 3.39
N ILE A 89 -0.57 -15.48 3.62
CA ILE A 89 -0.35 -16.11 4.93
C ILE A 89 1.10 -15.95 5.40
N THR A 90 2.05 -15.85 4.48
CA THR A 90 3.48 -15.67 4.73
C THR A 90 3.90 -14.21 4.85
N TYR A 91 2.97 -13.26 4.84
CA TYR A 91 3.27 -11.86 5.17
C TYR A 91 3.85 -11.77 6.60
N PRO A 92 4.85 -10.91 6.87
CA PRO A 92 5.48 -9.91 5.99
C PRO A 92 6.66 -10.43 5.15
N ILE A 93 6.92 -11.74 5.15
CA ILE A 93 8.05 -12.34 4.40
C ILE A 93 7.75 -12.29 2.90
N THR A 94 6.51 -12.58 2.52
CA THR A 94 6.01 -12.42 1.14
C THR A 94 5.21 -11.14 1.04
N ALA A 95 5.56 -10.28 0.07
CA ALA A 95 4.81 -9.08 -0.23
C ALA A 95 3.44 -9.44 -0.84
N PRO A 96 2.38 -8.65 -0.56
CA PRO A 96 1.08 -8.85 -1.20
C PRO A 96 1.16 -8.52 -2.70
N GLU A 97 0.28 -9.16 -3.48
CA GLU A 97 0.13 -8.90 -4.91
C GLU A 97 -0.94 -7.81 -5.11
N ILE A 98 -0.52 -6.63 -5.56
CA ILE A 98 -1.43 -5.50 -5.79
C ILE A 98 -2.13 -5.68 -7.14
N ALA A 99 -3.46 -5.74 -7.13
CA ALA A 99 -4.28 -5.78 -8.32
C ALA A 99 -4.87 -4.39 -8.64
N LEU A 100 -4.86 -4.04 -9.92
CA LEU A 100 -5.61 -2.91 -10.48
C LEU A 100 -6.51 -3.46 -11.60
N PRO A 101 -7.73 -3.93 -11.27
CA PRO A 101 -8.58 -4.67 -12.21
C PRO A 101 -8.86 -3.89 -13.50
N GLU A 102 -8.96 -2.57 -13.41
CA GLU A 102 -9.25 -1.69 -14.56
C GLU A 102 -8.14 -1.62 -15.60
N LEU A 103 -6.92 -2.02 -15.22
CA LEU A 103 -5.75 -2.07 -16.10
C LEU A 103 -5.46 -3.47 -16.63
N ASP A 104 -6.17 -4.49 -16.13
CA ASP A 104 -6.01 -5.86 -16.64
C ASP A 104 -6.37 -5.93 -18.13
N GLY A 105 -5.54 -6.64 -18.88
CA GLY A 105 -5.62 -6.72 -20.34
C GLY A 105 -5.21 -5.44 -21.10
N LYS A 106 -5.01 -4.29 -20.44
CA LYS A 106 -4.60 -3.02 -21.08
C LYS A 106 -3.09 -2.80 -21.11
N THR A 107 -2.33 -3.59 -20.36
CA THR A 107 -0.86 -3.51 -20.32
C THR A 107 -0.23 -4.90 -20.26
N ALA A 108 0.93 -5.05 -20.91
CA ALA A 108 1.73 -6.28 -20.85
C ALA A 108 2.47 -6.44 -19.51
N LYS A 109 2.53 -5.39 -18.67
CA LYS A 109 3.17 -5.40 -17.36
C LYS A 109 2.21 -5.76 -16.22
N MET A 110 1.17 -6.52 -16.53
CA MET A 110 0.25 -7.09 -15.56
C MET A 110 0.21 -8.60 -15.73
N TYR A 111 0.39 -9.31 -14.61
CA TYR A 111 0.17 -10.75 -14.58
C TYR A 111 -1.34 -10.98 -14.62
N ARG A 112 -1.76 -11.84 -15.56
CA ARG A 112 -3.12 -12.36 -15.58
C ARG A 112 -3.17 -13.54 -14.62
N TYR A 113 -4.18 -13.56 -13.76
CA TYR A 113 -4.50 -14.71 -12.92
C TYR A 113 -5.09 -15.84 -13.77
#